data_AF-A0A7Y2C0Q2-F1
#
_entry.id   AF-A0A7Y2C0Q2-F1
#
_cell.length_a   1.000
_cell.length_b   1.000
_cell.length_c   1.000
_cell.angle_alpha   90.00
_cell.angle_beta   90.00
_cell.angle_gamma   90.00
#
_symmetry.space_group_name_H-M   'P 1'
#
loop_
_entity.id
_entity.type
_entity.pdbx_description
1 polymer ?
#
loop_
_entity_poly.entity_id
_entity_poly.type
_entity_poly.pdbx_seq_one_letter_code
_entity_poly.pdbx_strand_id
1 'polypeptide(L)'
;GRVIIEDQCDIGALTTINKGVSGDTRIGKGTKVDCHVHIGHGVEIGEDCIIAGGTGIAGKTIIGNRVLLQGKSASYMGERSEMMLWY
;
A
#
# COMPACT_ATOMS: atom_id res chain seq x y z
N GLY A 1 15.56 -2.75 6.63
CA GLY A 1 14.38 -3.24 7.37
C GLY A 1 13.79 -4.46 6.71
N ARG A 2 12.55 -4.75 7.07
CA ARG A 2 11.74 -5.92 6.71
C ARG A 2 10.52 -5.46 5.90
N VAL A 3 9.74 -6.44 5.47
CA VAL A 3 8.33 -6.24 5.12
C VAL A 3 7.51 -6.79 6.28
N ILE A 4 6.56 -5.99 6.76
CA ILE A 4 5.59 -6.38 7.78
C ILE A 4 4.22 -6.34 7.11
N ILE A 5 3.57 -7.50 7.07
CA ILE A 5 2.20 -7.65 6.61
C ILE A 5 1.41 -8.08 7.84
N GLU A 6 0.43 -7.28 8.24
CA GLU A 6 -0.39 -7.58 9.41
C GLU A 6 -1.50 -8.58 9.09
N ASP A 7 -2.24 -8.98 10.13
CA ASP A 7 -3.30 -9.97 10.00
C ASP A 7 -4.35 -9.58 8.96
N GLN A 8 -4.95 -10.59 8.32
CA GLN A 8 -6.09 -10.43 7.40
C GLN A 8 -5.80 -9.54 6.17
N CYS A 9 -4.53 -9.36 5.80
CA CYS A 9 -4.18 -8.73 4.54
C CYS A 9 -4.28 -9.74 3.38
N ASP A 10 -4.79 -9.28 2.24
CA ASP A 10 -4.78 -10.03 0.99
C ASP A 10 -3.73 -9.44 0.03
N ILE A 11 -2.88 -10.29 -0.55
CA ILE A 11 -1.87 -9.88 -1.53
C ILE A 11 -2.14 -10.60 -2.85
N GLY A 12 -2.50 -9.82 -3.87
CA GLY A 12 -2.79 -10.29 -5.21
C GLY A 12 -1.57 -10.83 -5.95
N ALA A 13 -1.84 -11.57 -7.03
CA ALA A 13 -0.80 -12.18 -7.85
C ALA A 13 0.13 -11.12 -8.46
N LEU A 14 1.41 -11.45 -8.53
CA LEU A 14 2.44 -10.61 -9.18
C LEU A 14 2.62 -9.21 -8.55
N THR A 15 2.14 -9.02 -7.32
CA THR A 15 2.45 -7.84 -6.51
C THR A 15 3.88 -7.93 -5.97
N THR A 16 4.58 -6.79 -6.02
CA THR A 16 5.96 -6.67 -5.53
C THR A 16 6.00 -5.74 -4.32
N ILE A 17 6.69 -6.17 -3.26
CA ILE A 17 6.82 -5.41 -2.01
C ILE A 17 8.29 -5.34 -1.64
N ASN A 18 8.86 -4.16 -1.75
CA ASN A 18 10.27 -3.96 -1.44
C ASN A 18 10.45 -3.81 0.07
N LYS A 19 11.36 -4.58 0.68
CA LYS A 19 11.75 -4.37 2.08
C LYS A 19 12.29 -2.95 2.27
N GLY A 20 12.03 -2.34 3.41
CA GLY A 20 12.55 -1.00 3.68
C GLY A 20 14.07 -0.95 3.79
N VAL A 21 14.66 0.21 3.49
CA VAL A 21 16.12 0.45 3.57
C VAL A 21 16.48 0.84 5.01
N SER A 22 16.03 2.02 5.45
CA SER A 22 16.27 2.62 6.77
C SER A 22 15.10 2.46 7.77
N GLY A 23 14.06 1.72 7.38
CA GLY A 23 12.91 1.35 8.20
C GLY A 23 12.25 0.09 7.65
N ASP A 24 11.10 -0.30 8.19
CA ASP A 24 10.29 -1.39 7.66
C ASP A 24 9.34 -0.85 6.58
N THR A 25 8.88 -1.73 5.69
CA THR A 25 7.71 -1.48 4.82
C THR A 25 6.53 -2.17 5.48
N ARG A 26 5.43 -1.46 5.68
CA ARG A 26 4.31 -1.96 6.49
C ARG A 26 3.01 -1.89 5.71
N ILE A 27 2.24 -2.97 5.78
CA ILE A 27 0.86 -3.05 5.30
C ILE A 27 0.00 -3.34 6.52
N GLY A 28 -0.85 -2.38 6.89
CA GLY A 28 -1.73 -2.44 8.05
C GLY A 28 -2.86 -3.45 7.89
N LYS A 29 -3.34 -3.94 9.04
CA LYS A 29 -4.36 -4.99 9.16
C LYS A 29 -5.55 -4.78 8.21
N GLY A 30 -6.04 -5.87 7.62
CA GLY A 30 -7.25 -5.86 6.77
C GLY A 30 -7.07 -5.22 5.39
N THR A 31 -5.89 -4.68 5.07
CA THR A 31 -5.62 -4.08 3.77
C THR A 31 -5.59 -5.13 2.65
N LYS A 32 -6.27 -4.82 1.55
CA LYS A 32 -6.38 -5.67 0.37
C LYS A 32 -5.62 -5.04 -0.78
N VAL A 33 -4.62 -5.77 -1.28
CA VAL A 33 -3.80 -5.37 -2.41
C VAL A 33 -4.11 -6.28 -3.58
N ASP A 34 -4.62 -5.72 -4.67
CA ASP A 34 -4.94 -6.47 -5.89
C ASP A 34 -3.65 -6.85 -6.66
N CYS A 35 -3.80 -7.43 -7.85
CA CYS A 35 -2.72 -7.98 -8.65
C CYS A 35 -1.86 -6.88 -9.29
N HIS A 36 -0.59 -7.23 -9.57
CA HIS A 36 0.37 -6.36 -10.27
C HIS A 36 0.64 -4.99 -9.60
N VAL A 37 0.46 -4.88 -8.28
CA VAL A 37 0.79 -3.66 -7.55
C VAL A 37 2.30 -3.60 -7.27
N HIS A 38 2.89 -2.40 -7.34
CA HIS A 38 4.26 -2.16 -6.92
C HIS A 38 4.30 -1.31 -5.64
N ILE A 39 4.85 -1.86 -4.55
CA ILE A 39 5.05 -1.17 -3.27
C ILE A 39 6.54 -0.92 -3.05
N GLY A 40 6.93 0.35 -3.11
CA GLY A 40 8.30 0.81 -2.93
C GLY A 40 8.84 0.64 -1.50
N HIS A 41 10.14 0.86 -1.33
CA HIS A 41 10.80 0.62 -0.04
C HIS A 41 10.37 1.61 1.04
N GLY A 42 10.08 1.10 2.24
CA GLY A 42 9.74 1.90 3.41
C GLY A 42 8.38 2.61 3.31
N VAL A 43 7.48 2.09 2.46
CA VAL A 43 6.08 2.53 2.41
C VAL A 43 5.36 2.11 3.69
N GLU A 44 4.45 2.96 4.15
CA GLU A 44 3.54 2.68 5.26
C GLU A 44 2.11 2.77 4.73
N ILE A 45 1.39 1.64 4.69
CA ILE A 45 -0.03 1.58 4.35
C ILE A 45 -0.81 1.31 5.63
N GLY A 46 -1.83 2.13 5.88
CA GLY A 46 -2.73 2.00 7.02
C GLY A 46 -3.63 0.76 6.96
N GLU A 47 -4.56 0.70 7.91
CA GLU A 47 -5.54 -0.39 8.05
C GLU A 47 -6.68 -0.27 7.02
N ASP A 48 -7.27 -1.41 6.67
CA ASP A 48 -8.48 -1.53 5.85
C ASP A 48 -8.42 -0.75 4.52
N CYS A 49 -7.26 -0.67 3.89
CA CYS A 49 -7.11 -0.02 2.58
C CYS A 49 -7.45 -0.98 1.43
N ILE A 50 -7.82 -0.40 0.29
CA ILE A 50 -8.02 -1.14 -0.96
C ILE A 50 -7.06 -0.55 -1.99
N ILE A 51 -6.14 -1.37 -2.48
CA ILE A 51 -5.16 -0.99 -3.50
C ILE A 51 -5.48 -1.76 -4.77
N ALA A 52 -6.10 -1.09 -5.74
CA ALA A 52 -6.55 -1.74 -6.98
C ALA A 52 -5.39 -2.09 -7.92
N GLY A 53 -5.66 -2.98 -8.87
CA GLY A 53 -4.63 -3.61 -9.68
C GLY A 53 -3.80 -2.63 -10.51
N GLY A 54 -2.50 -2.93 -10.63
CA GLY A 54 -1.54 -2.14 -11.41
C GLY A 54 -1.14 -0.81 -10.79
N THR A 55 -1.53 -0.52 -9.54
CA THR A 55 -1.10 0.70 -8.82
C THR A 55 0.39 0.66 -8.45
N GLY A 56 1.05 1.81 -8.53
CA GLY A 56 2.43 1.99 -8.08
C GLY A 56 2.54 2.97 -6.90
N ILE A 57 3.22 2.55 -5.84
CA ILE A 57 3.45 3.37 -4.64
C ILE A 57 4.95 3.62 -4.50
N ALA A 58 5.38 4.87 -4.61
CA ALA A 58 6.80 5.24 -4.50
C ALA A 58 7.32 5.01 -3.08
N GLY A 59 8.63 4.79 -2.95
CA GLY A 59 9.28 4.56 -1.66
C GLY A 59 9.00 5.68 -0.65
N LYS A 60 8.88 5.31 0.64
CA LYS A 60 8.60 6.22 1.76
C LYS A 60 7.26 6.95 1.71
N THR A 61 6.36 6.57 0.81
CA THR A 61 4.97 7.07 0.80
C THR A 61 4.20 6.55 2.02
N ILE A 62 3.37 7.41 2.60
CA ILE A 62 2.47 7.07 3.71
C ILE A 62 1.04 7.15 3.20
N ILE A 63 0.33 6.03 3.25
CA ILE A 63 -1.10 5.90 2.95
C ILE A 63 -1.82 5.73 4.28
N GLY A 64 -2.83 6.58 4.54
CA GLY A 64 -3.62 6.55 5.77
C GLY A 64 -4.54 5.32 5.86
N ASN A 65 -5.37 5.25 6.91
CA ASN A 65 -6.35 4.16 7.08
C ASN A 65 -7.57 4.35 6.18
N ARG A 66 -8.17 3.25 5.71
CA ARG A 66 -9.40 3.21 4.89
C ARG A 66 -9.28 4.03 3.60
N VAL A 67 -8.11 3.98 2.97
CA VAL A 67 -7.85 4.62 1.68
C VAL A 67 -8.15 3.64 0.54
N LEU A 68 -8.76 4.16 -0.51
CA LEU A 68 -8.89 3.46 -1.80
C LEU A 68 -7.93 4.11 -2.80
N LEU A 69 -6.97 3.33 -3.31
CA LEU A 69 -6.21 3.71 -4.50
C LEU A 69 -6.82 3.02 -5.72
N GLN A 70 -7.31 3.82 -6.67
CA GLN A 70 -7.93 3.30 -7.90
C GLN A 70 -6.89 2.63 -8.83
N GLY A 71 -7.36 1.79 -9.74
CA GLY A 71 -6.48 0.97 -10.57
C GLY A 71 -5.56 1.80 -11.45
N LYS A 72 -4.32 1.33 -11.63
CA LYS A 72 -3.27 2.03 -12.40
C LYS A 72 -2.97 3.46 -11.91
N SER A 73 -3.25 3.76 -10.65
CA SER A 73 -2.85 5.02 -10.02
C SER A 73 -1.37 4.99 -9.61
N ALA A 74 -0.80 6.18 -9.38
CA ALA A 74 0.52 6.34 -8.80
C ALA A 74 0.41 7.21 -7.55
N SER A 75 1.11 6.84 -6.47
CA SER A 75 1.20 7.65 -5.26
C SER A 75 2.65 7.89 -4.86
N TYR A 76 2.97 9.10 -4.38
CA TYR A 76 4.32 9.47 -4.00
C TYR A 76 4.43 10.24 -2.68
N MET A 77 5.65 10.26 -2.12
CA MET A 77 5.93 10.95 -0.87
C MET A 77 5.63 12.46 -0.97
N GLY A 78 4.71 12.95 -0.15
CA GLY A 78 4.23 14.32 -0.17
C GLY A 78 2.75 14.45 -0.56
N GLU A 79 2.17 13.40 -1.16
CA GLU A 79 0.72 13.29 -1.29
C GLU A 79 0.11 12.85 0.04
N ARG A 80 -1.00 13.50 0.42
CA ARG A 80 -1.89 13.02 1.47
C ARG A 80 -3.08 12.34 0.80
N SER A 81 -3.10 11.01 0.84
CA SER A 81 -4.30 10.25 0.50
C SER A 81 -5.24 10.27 1.70
N GLU A 82 -6.36 10.98 1.58
CA GLU A 82 -7.44 10.98 2.58
C GLU A 82 -8.56 10.04 2.16
N MET A 83 -9.37 9.61 3.13
CA MET A 83 -10.47 8.68 2.94
C MET A 83 -11.45 9.19 1.86
N MET A 84 -11.59 8.44 0.75
CA MET A 84 -12.63 8.69 -0.26
C MET A 84 -13.71 7.61 -0.11
N LEU A 85 -14.76 7.95 0.64
CA LEU A 85 -15.95 7.10 0.82
C LEU A 85 -16.65 6.90 -0.52
N TRP A 86 -16.76 5.65 -0.99
CA TRP A 86 -17.86 5.22 -1.86
C TRP A 86 -18.27 3.78 -1.54
N TYR A 87 -19.57 3.55 -1.69
CA TYR A 87 -20.38 2.37 -1.35
C TYR A 87 -19.94 1.07 -2.02
#